data_AF-A0A0A2HDV2-F1
#
_entry.id   AF-A0A0A2HDV2-F1
#
_cell.length_a   1.000
_cell.length_b   1.000
_cell.length_c   1.000
_cell.angle_alpha   90.00
_cell.angle_beta   90.00
_cell.angle_gamma   90.00
#
_symmetry.space_group_name_H-M   'P 1'
#
loop_
_entity.id
_entity.type
_entity.pdbx_description
1 polymer ?
#
loop_
_entity_poly.entity_id
_entity_poly.type
_entity_poly.pdbx_seq_one_letter_code
_entity_poly.pdbx_strand_id
1 'polypeptide(L)' 'MLGEIIDINENNIIVKFSNGLSLAVAIEDLHDNAKIGDKININPCTEQTPYNKIINFF' A
#
# COMPACT_ATOMS: atom_id res chain seq x y z
N MET A 1 0.55 3.27 11.05
CA MET A 1 -0.61 3.86 10.36
C MET A 1 -1.40 2.71 9.77
N LEU A 2 -2.67 2.59 10.11
CA LEU A 2 -3.52 1.50 9.64
C LEU A 2 -4.04 1.79 8.24
N GLY A 3 -3.82 0.85 7.33
CA GLY A 3 -4.30 0.92 5.95
C GLY A 3 -4.82 -0.44 5.48
N GLU A 4 -5.50 -0.42 4.34
CA GLU A 4 -6.07 -1.61 3.69
C GLU A 4 -5.37 -1.84 2.34
N ILE A 5 -5.01 -3.08 2.05
CA ILE A 5 -4.43 -3.45 0.77
C ILE A 5 -5.51 -3.36 -0.31
N ILE A 6 -5.32 -2.50 -1.30
CA ILE A 6 -6.27 -2.30 -2.40
C ILE A 6 -5.76 -2.84 -3.74
N ASP A 7 -4.46 -3.12 -3.85
CA ASP A 7 -3.84 -3.68 -5.06
C ASP A 7 -2.53 -4.38 -4.70
N ILE A 8 -2.12 -5.36 -5.52
CA ILE A 8 -0.89 -6.14 -5.34
C ILE A 8 -0.22 -6.29 -6.71
N ASN A 9 1.04 -5.85 -6.79
CA ASN A 9 1.93 -6.04 -7.94
C ASN A 9 3.09 -6.97 -7.56
N GLU A 10 3.91 -7.39 -8.51
CA GLU A 10 5.00 -8.37 -8.27
C GLU A 10 5.95 -7.99 -7.13
N ASN A 11 6.23 -6.69 -6.96
CA ASN A 11 7.21 -6.21 -5.98
C ASN A 11 6.61 -5.36 -4.85
N ASN A 12 5.37 -4.88 -5.01
CA ASN A 12 4.77 -3.90 -4.11
C ASN A 12 3.29 -4.13 -3.94
N ILE A 13 2.77 -3.80 -2.76
CA ILE A 13 1.35 -3.64 -2.52
C ILE A 13 0.98 -2.16 -2.50
N ILE A 14 -0.27 -1.86 -2.83
CA ILE A 14 -0.85 -0.53 -2.68
C ILE A 14 -1.79 -0.52 -1.50
N VAL A 15 -1.57 0.43 -0.61
CA VAL A 15 -2.24 0.49 0.68
C VAL A 15 -2.97 1.80 0.78
N LYS A 16 -4.28 1.75 0.97
CA LYS A 16 -5.13 2.92 1.17
C LYS A 16 -5.33 3.17 2.65
N PHE A 17 -5.07 4.41 3.07
CA PHE A 17 -5.22 4.83 4.46
C PHE A 17 -6.54 5.59 4.67
N SER A 18 -6.99 5.65 5.92
CA SER A 18 -8.23 6.34 6.29
C SER A 18 -8.23 7.83 5.99
N ASN A 19 -7.06 8.46 5.86
CA ASN A 19 -6.91 9.87 5.47
C ASN A 19 -7.00 10.11 3.96
N GLY A 20 -7.27 9.07 3.15
CA GLY A 20 -7.38 9.16 1.69
C GLY A 20 -6.07 9.02 0.93
N LEU A 21 -4.91 8.93 1.61
CA LEU A 21 -3.63 8.67 0.97
C LEU A 21 -3.51 7.21 0.54
N SER A 22 -2.69 6.97 -0.49
CA SER A 22 -2.27 5.64 -0.91
C SER A 22 -0.75 5.57 -1.00
N LEU A 23 -0.15 4.51 -0.48
CA LEU A 23 1.31 4.30 -0.52
C LEU A 23 1.63 2.94 -1.16
N ALA A 24 2.75 2.89 -1.87
CA ALA A 24 3.34 1.66 -2.33
C ALA A 24 4.30 1.15 -1.27
N VAL A 25 4.12 -0.10 -0.84
CA VAL A 25 4.91 -0.76 0.20
C VAL A 25 5.50 -2.02 -0.40
N ALA A 26 6.78 -2.25 -0.19
CA ALA A 26 7.47 -3.42 -0.71
C ALA A 26 6.87 -4.71 -0.13
N ILE A 27 6.66 -5.72 -0.97
CA ILE A 27 6.07 -6.99 -0.53
C ILE A 27 6.94 -7.72 0.50
N GLU A 28 8.26 -7.52 0.46
CA GLU A 28 9.21 -8.12 1.40
C GLU A 28 8.97 -7.71 2.86
N ASP A 29 8.32 -6.57 3.08
CA ASP A 29 7.95 -6.08 4.41
C ASP A 29 6.62 -6.69 4.92
N LEU A 30 5.98 -7.57 4.15
CA LEU A 30 4.72 -8.23 4.50
C LEU A 30 4.90 -9.71 4.82
N HIS A 31 4.00 -10.20 5.67
CA HIS A 31 3.83 -11.63 5.87
C HIS A 31 3.38 -12.30 4.57
N ASP A 32 3.91 -13.51 4.28
CA ASP A 32 3.73 -14.29 3.05
C ASP A 32 2.27 -14.54 2.58
N ASN A 33 1.28 -14.24 3.42
CA ASN A 33 -0.15 -14.45 3.14
C ASN A 33 -0.96 -13.15 2.97
N ALA A 34 -0.29 -12.02 2.77
CA ALA A 34 -0.97 -10.76 2.54
C ALA A 34 -1.85 -10.81 1.27
N LYS A 35 -3.10 -10.37 1.40
CA LYS A 35 -4.07 -10.31 0.30
C LYS A 35 -4.81 -8.98 0.25
N ILE A 36 -5.40 -8.68 -0.90
CA ILE A 36 -6.30 -7.53 -1.07
C ILE A 36 -7.43 -7.61 -0.03
N GLY A 37 -7.72 -6.48 0.62
CA GLY A 37 -8.67 -6.35 1.72
C GLY A 37 -8.08 -6.58 3.11
N ASP A 38 -6.84 -7.06 3.22
CA ASP A 38 -6.18 -7.16 4.52
C ASP A 38 -5.89 -5.79 5.10
N LYS A 39 -6.08 -5.68 6.41
CA LYS A 39 -5.70 -4.49 7.18
C LYS A 39 -4.29 -4.67 7.71
N ILE A 40 -3.43 -3.71 7.37
CA ILE A 40 -2.03 -3.73 7.78
C ILE A 40 -1.69 -2.46 8.54
N ASN A 41 -0.75 -2.57 9.48
CA ASN A 41 -0.24 -1.43 10.22
C ASN A 41 1.18 -1.13 9.75
N ILE A 42 1.33 -0.03 9.01
CA ILE A 42 2.62 0.35 8.44
C ILE A 42 3.26 1.41 9.32
N ASN A 43 4.51 1.25 9.69
CA ASN A 43 5.22 2.29 10.41
C ASN A 43 5.43 3.51 9.50
N PRO A 44 4.84 4.69 9.77
CA PRO A 44 5.00 5.87 8.91
C PRO A 44 6.43 6.44 8.91
N CYS A 45 7.30 5.96 9.80
CA CYS A 45 8.70 6.37 9.88
C CYS A 45 9.64 5.56 8.98
N THR A 46 9.15 4.52 8.30
CA THR A 46 9.93 3.84 7.24
C THR A 46 9.84 4.65 5.96
N GLU A 47 10.90 4.60 5.13
CA GLU A 47 10.86 5.22 3.81
C GLU A 47 9.75 4.55 2.98
N GLN A 48 8.71 5.31 2.65
CA GLN A 48 7.59 4.82 1.85
C GLN A 48 7.49 5.67 0.59
N THR A 49 7.27 5.01 -0.54
CA THR A 49 7.11 5.72 -1.81
C THR A 49 5.63 6.07 -1.98
N PRO A 50 5.26 7.36 -2.04
CA PRO A 50 3.88 7.77 -2.31
C PRO A 50 3.42 7.19 -3.64
N TYR A 51 2.28 6.51 -3.66
CA TYR A 51 1.72 5.99 -4.90
C TYR A 51 0.87 7.04 -5.58
N ASN A 52 1.52 7.91 -6.36
CA ASN A 52 0.83 8.83 -7.26
C ASN A 52 0.64 8.16 -8.63
N LYS A 53 -0.31 7.22 -8.75
CA LYS A 53 -0.87 6.95 -10.08
C LYS A 53 -1.70 8.19 -10.45
N ILE A 54 -1.18 9.01 -11.35
CA ILE A 54 -2.02 9.95 -12.10
C ILE A 54 -2.96 9.06 -12.92
N ILE A 55 -4.20 8.90 -12.45
CA ILE A 55 -5.24 8.25 -13.25
C ILE A 55 -5.64 9.26 -14.34
N ASN A 56 -4.88 9.29 -15.43
CA ASN A 56 -5.28 9.97 -16.65
C ASN A 56 -6.34 9.11 -17.34
N PHE A 57 -7.61 9.48 -17.17
CA PHE A 57 -8.68 9.07 -18.08
C PHE A 57 -8.63 10.00 -19.30
N PHE A 58 -7.93 9.59 -20.36
CA PHE A 58 -8.07 10.18 -21.70
C PHE A 58 -8.55 9.12 -22.66
#